data_AF-A0A1B9L917-F1
#
_entry.id   AF-A0A1B9L917-F1
#
_cell.length_a   1.000
_cell.length_b   1.000
_cell.length_c   1.000
_cell.angle_alpha   90.00
_cell.angle_beta   90.00
_cell.angle_gamma   90.00
#
_symmetry.space_group_name_H-M   'P 1'
#
loop_
_entity.id
_entity.type
_entity.pdbx_description
1 polymer ?
#
loop_
_entity_poly.entity_id
_entity_poly.type
_entity_poly.pdbx_seq_one_letter_code
_entity_poly.pdbx_strand_id
1 'polypeptide(L)' 'MDSEIVKRWIEAGKILGVNPTANILCPVCQQSFLKVQDVEIETDPLQIERHMSCDICGAYNALRMTVK' A
#
# COMPACT_ATOMS: atom_id res chain seq x y z
N MET A 1 6.58 -17.17 6.36
CA MET A 1 6.43 -15.73 6.02
C MET A 1 7.39 -14.97 6.91
N ASP A 2 8.27 -14.15 6.34
CA ASP A 2 9.27 -13.40 7.12
C ASP A 2 8.58 -12.33 7.98
N SER A 3 8.80 -12.39 9.30
CA SER A 3 8.22 -11.47 10.28
C SER A 3 8.58 -10.01 10.00
N GLU A 4 9.78 -9.75 9.48
CA GLU A 4 10.23 -8.38 9.19
C GLU A 4 9.55 -7.80 7.95
N ILE A 5 9.32 -8.61 6.91
CA ILE A 5 8.54 -8.20 5.73
C ILE A 5 7.11 -7.82 6.14
N VAL A 6 6.49 -8.61 7.03
CA VAL A 6 5.14 -8.32 7.53
C VAL A 6 5.11 -6.99 8.30
N LYS A 7 6.07 -6.73 9.19
CA LYS A 7 6.15 -5.46 9.93
C LYS A 7 6.27 -4.26 9.00
N ARG A 8 7.13 -4.34 7.98
CA ARG A 8 7.30 -3.28 6.98
C ARG A 8 6.04 -3.01 6.19
N TRP A 9 5.28 -4.05 5.83
CA TRP A 9 3.97 -3.87 5.19
C TRP A 9 2.97 -3.17 6.11
N ILE A 10 2.94 -3.51 7.39
CA ILE A 10 2.08 -2.85 8.37
C ILE A 10 2.46 -1.37 8.52
N GLU A 11 3.75 -1.06 8.60
CA GLU A 11 4.25 0.32 8.68
C GLU A 11 3.96 1.11 7.41
N ALA A 12 4.22 0.53 6.23
CA ALA A 12 3.86 1.10 4.93
C ALA A 12 2.36 1.43 4.89
N GLY A 13 1.51 0.49 5.34
CA GLY A 13 0.07 0.66 5.38
C GLY A 13 -0.38 1.81 6.28
N LYS A 14 0.21 1.95 7.47
CA LYS A 14 -0.08 3.06 8.40
C LYS A 14 0.29 4.42 7.80
N ILE A 15 1.47 4.52 7.18
CA ILE A 15 1.94 5.78 6.60
C ILE A 15 1.08 6.12 5.38
N LEU A 16 0.92 5.18 4.46
CA LEU A 16 0.17 5.40 3.23
C LEU A 16 -1.30 5.63 3.50
N GLY A 17 -1.89 5.04 4.54
CA GLY A 17 -3.26 5.32 4.97
C GLY A 17 -3.53 6.78 5.34
N VAL A 18 -2.52 7.49 5.84
CA VAL A 18 -2.61 8.92 6.20
C VAL A 18 -2.10 9.83 5.09
N ASN A 19 -1.03 9.42 4.40
CA ASN A 19 -0.38 10.19 3.34
C ASN A 19 -0.19 9.33 2.08
N PRO A 20 -1.11 9.38 1.10
CA PRO A 20 -1.02 8.57 -0.12
C PRO A 20 0.20 8.88 -1.00
N THR A 21 0.83 10.05 -0.83
CA THR A 21 1.97 10.46 -1.66
C THR A 21 3.32 10.18 -0.99
N ALA A 22 3.33 9.51 0.16
CA ALA A 22 4.56 9.15 0.85
C ALA A 22 5.40 8.15 0.03
N ASN A 23 6.69 8.45 -0.11
CA ASN A 23 7.65 7.53 -0.72
C ASN A 23 8.05 6.43 0.27
N ILE A 24 7.57 5.21 0.04
CA ILE A 24 7.87 4.04 0.87
C ILE A 24 8.63 3.01 0.05
N LEU A 25 9.83 2.63 0.50
CA LEU A 25 10.61 1.56 -0.14
C LEU A 25 9.83 0.25 -0.09
N CYS A 26 9.93 -0.55 -1.16
CA CYS A 26 9.31 -1.86 -1.24
C CYS A 26 9.67 -2.70 -0.01
N PRO A 27 8.68 -3.13 0.80
CA PRO A 27 8.91 -3.93 2.00
C PRO A 27 9.67 -5.24 1.76
N VAL A 28 9.60 -5.77 0.52
CA VAL A 28 10.19 -7.04 0.10
C VAL A 28 11.61 -6.84 -0.44
N CYS A 29 11.77 -6.16 -1.59
CA CYS A 29 13.09 -6.06 -2.25
C CYS A 29 13.91 -4.83 -1.83
N GLN A 30 13.28 -3.80 -1.25
CA GLN A 30 13.91 -2.53 -0.88
C GLN A 30 14.63 -1.78 -2.02
N GLN A 31 14.31 -2.08 -3.29
CA GLN A 31 15.00 -1.50 -4.46
C GLN A 31 14.26 -0.33 -5.14
N SER A 32 12.94 -0.22 -4.95
CA SER A 32 12.14 0.88 -5.50
C SER A 32 11.14 1.38 -4.46
N PHE A 33 10.63 2.59 -4.66
CA PHE A 33 9.42 3.02 -3.96
C PHE A 33 8.20 2.25 -4.48
N LEU A 34 7.19 2.09 -3.63
CA LEU A 34 5.89 1.55 -4.02
C LEU A 34 5.16 2.53 -4.94
N LYS A 35 4.55 2.01 -6.00
CA LYS A 35 3.48 2.69 -6.72
C LYS A 35 2.21 2.59 -5.91
N VAL A 36 1.45 3.67 -5.87
CA VAL A 36 0.21 3.79 -5.10
C VAL A 36 -0.91 4.21 -6.04
N GLN A 37 -2.02 3.49 -6.01
CA GLN A 37 -3.22 3.80 -6.78
C GLN A 37 -4.46 3.57 -5.93
N ASP A 38 -5.33 4.58 -5.87
CA ASP A 38 -6.63 4.44 -5.22
C ASP A 38 -7.68 4.00 -6.23
N VAL A 39 -8.50 3.02 -5.84
CA VAL A 39 -9.60 2.47 -6.62
C VAL A 39 -10.88 2.61 -5.81
N GLU A 40 -11.88 3.31 -6.34
CA GLU A 40 -13.19 3.43 -5.71
C GLU A 40 -13.92 2.08 -5.70
N ILE A 41 -14.61 1.79 -4.61
CA ILE A 41 -15.47 0.61 -4.53
C ILE A 41 -16.86 0.99 -5.05
N GLU A 42 -17.24 0.47 -6.22
CA GLU A 42 -18.53 0.82 -6.87
C GLU A 42 -19.76 0.63 -5.96
N THR A 43 -19.72 -0.39 -5.10
CA THR A 43 -20.82 -0.70 -4.18
C THR A 43 -20.84 0.16 -2.92
N ASP A 44 -19.77 0.89 -2.63
CA ASP A 44 -19.64 1.72 -1.43
C ASP A 44 -18.72 2.93 -1.73
N PRO A 45 -19.28 4.07 -2.16
CA PRO A 45 -18.50 5.24 -2.57
C PRO A 45 -17.77 5.92 -1.40
N LEU A 46 -18.04 5.52 -0.15
CA LEU A 46 -17.28 5.96 1.02
C LEU A 46 -16.04 5.09 1.24
N GLN A 47 -15.82 4.05 0.44
CA GLN A 47 -14.70 3.14 0.54
C GLN A 47 -13.84 3.20 -0.71
N ILE A 48 -12.53 3.13 -0.49
CA ILE A 48 -11.54 2.91 -1.54
C ILE A 48 -10.64 1.73 -1.18
N GLU A 49 -10.04 1.13 -2.19
CA GLU A 49 -8.85 0.30 -2.05
C GLU A 49 -7.62 1.07 -2.53
N ARG A 50 -6.64 1.24 -1.66
CA ARG A 50 -5.31 1.76 -2.00
C ARG A 50 -4.39 0.60 -2.35
N HIS A 51 -4.16 0.42 -3.64
CA HIS A 51 -3.30 -0.60 -4.22
C HIS A 51 -1.85 -0.13 -4.16
N MET A 52 -0.96 -1.00 -3.68
CA MET A 52 0.47 -0.73 -3.53
C MET A 52 1.26 -1.79 -4.28
N SER A 53 2.11 -1.40 -5.22
CA SER A 53 2.86 -2.34 -6.06
C SER A 53 4.33 -1.93 -6.24
N CYS A 54 5.20 -2.92 -6.49
CA CYS A 54 6.61 -2.70 -6.80
C CYS A 54 6.91 -3.12 -8.24
N ASP A 55 7.45 -2.20 -9.05
CA ASP A 55 7.83 -2.48 -10.44
C ASP A 55 9.02 -3.44 -10.59
N ILE A 56 9.82 -3.60 -9.54
CA ILE A 56 11.05 -4.40 -9.61
C ILE A 56 10.79 -5.87 -9.25
N CYS A 57 10.06 -6.12 -8.17
CA CYS A 57 9.83 -7.50 -7.69
C CYS A 57 8.38 -7.97 -7.81
N GLY A 58 7.46 -7.12 -8.27
CA GLY A 58 6.03 -7.45 -8.41
C GLY A 58 5.28 -7.59 -7.08
N ALA A 59 5.92 -7.29 -5.94
CA ALA A 59 5.24 -7.35 -4.65
C ALA A 59 4.04 -6.41 -4.62
N TYR A 60 2.92 -6.90 -4.09
CA TYR A 60 1.64 -6.22 -4.10
C TYR A 60 0.93 -6.37 -2.75
N ASN A 61 0.27 -5.31 -2.31
CA ASN A 61 -0.69 -5.35 -1.21
C ASN A 61 -1.72 -4.22 -1.36
N ALA A 62 -2.86 -4.32 -0.69
CA ALA A 62 -3.92 -3.31 -0.76
C ALA A 62 -4.44 -2.94 0.64
N LEU A 63 -4.83 -1.67 0.81
CA LEU A 63 -5.49 -1.17 2.02
C LEU A 63 -6.92 -0.78 1.67
N ARG A 64 -7.90 -1.40 2.30
CA ARG A 64 -9.27 -0.90 2.26
C ARG A 64 -9.45 0.19 3.30
N MET A 65 -9.98 1.33 2.91
CA MET A 65 -10.17 2.47 3.81
C MET A 65 -11.42 3.27 3.49
N THR A 66 -11.97 3.89 4.54
CA THR A 66 -13.08 4.84 4.41
C THR A 66 -12.53 6.23 4.06
N VAL A 67 -13.02 6.83 2.98
CA VAL A 67 -12.78 8.24 2.67
C VAL A 67 -13.76 9.07 3.50
N LYS A 68 -13.24 10.00 4.32
CA LYS A 68 -14.05 10.93 5.13
C LYS A 68 -14.20 12.27 4.44
#